data_AF-A0A2D4Q3B5-F1
#
_entry.id   AF-A0A2D4Q3B5-F1
#
_cell.length_a   1.000
_cell.length_b   1.000
_cell.length_c   1.000
_cell.angle_alpha   90.00
_cell.angle_beta   90.00
_cell.angle_gamma   90.00
#
_symmetry.space_group_name_H-M   'P 1'
#
loop_
_entity.id
_entity.type
_entity.pdbx_description
1 polymer ?
#
loop_
_entity_poly.entity_id
_entity_poly.type
_entity_poly.pdbx_seq_one_letter_code
_entity_poly.pdbx_strand_id
1 'polypeptide(L)'
;MFGVTLWEMFTYGQEPWVGLNGSQILHKIDKEGEQLPRPEDCPQDIYNVMLQCWAHKPEDRPTFLALRDFLLEAQPTDMRALQDFEEPDKLLIQMNDIITVIE
;
A
#
# COMPACT_ATOMS: atom_id res chain seq x y z
N MET A 1 6.85 -12.53 0.83
CA MET A 1 5.41 -12.88 0.85
C MET A 1 4.58 -11.80 1.52
N PHE A 2 4.86 -11.40 2.77
CA PHE A 2 4.05 -10.40 3.48
C PHE A 2 3.79 -9.09 2.71
N GLY A 3 4.78 -8.53 2.00
CA GLY A 3 4.57 -7.35 1.15
C GLY A 3 3.53 -7.55 0.04
N VAL A 4 3.44 -8.75 -0.55
CA VAL A 4 2.39 -9.09 -1.53
C VAL A 4 1.02 -9.14 -0.84
N THR A 5 0.94 -9.74 0.36
CA THR A 5 -0.31 -9.77 1.14
C THR A 5 -0.80 -8.37 1.50
N LEU A 6 0.10 -7.46 1.90
CA LEU A 6 -0.25 -6.07 2.13
C LEU A 6 -0.81 -5.43 0.84
N TRP A 7 -0.17 -5.68 -0.31
CA TRP A 7 -0.66 -5.19 -1.60
C TRP A 7 -2.06 -5.75 -1.93
N GLU A 8 -2.30 -7.04 -1.70
CA GLU A 8 -3.63 -7.66 -1.88
C GLU A 8 -4.68 -6.99 -0.99
N MET A 9 -4.34 -6.64 0.26
CA MET A 9 -5.27 -5.94 1.17
C MET A 9 -5.66 -4.54 0.64
N PHE A 10 -4.68 -3.75 0.20
CA PHE A 10 -4.91 -2.37 -0.27
C PHE A 10 -5.45 -2.27 -1.70
N THR A 11 -5.43 -3.37 -2.46
CA THR A 11 -6.14 -3.48 -3.74
C THR A 11 -7.53 -4.09 -3.61
N TYR A 12 -7.99 -4.33 -2.37
CA TYR A 12 -9.27 -4.99 -2.09
C TYR A 12 -9.36 -6.41 -2.68
N GLY A 13 -8.24 -7.14 -2.67
CA GLY A 13 -8.15 -8.55 -3.06
C GLY A 13 -7.84 -8.79 -4.53
N GLN A 14 -7.21 -7.83 -5.23
CA GLN A 14 -6.75 -8.09 -6.60
C GLN A 14 -5.69 -9.19 -6.61
N GLU A 15 -5.68 -9.97 -7.68
CA GLU A 15 -4.66 -11.00 -7.90
C GLU A 15 -3.34 -10.34 -8.32
N PRO A 16 -2.20 -10.64 -7.67
CA PRO A 16 -0.91 -10.10 -8.06
C PRO A 16 -0.44 -10.75 -9.37
N TRP A 17 0.12 -9.94 -10.28
CA TRP A 17 0.68 -10.43 -11.56
C TRP A 17 -0.29 -11.26 -12.41
N VAL A 18 -1.56 -10.83 -12.48
CA VAL A 18 -2.64 -11.54 -13.18
C VAL A 18 -2.23 -12.03 -14.57
N GLY A 19 -2.49 -13.31 -14.83
CA GLY A 19 -2.27 -13.92 -16.15
C GLY A 19 -0.83 -14.30 -16.47
N LEU A 20 0.12 -14.06 -15.55
CA LEU A 20 1.51 -14.47 -15.71
C LEU A 20 1.78 -15.82 -15.02
N ASN A 21 2.57 -16.67 -15.66
CA ASN A 21 3.10 -17.87 -15.01
C ASN A 21 4.37 -17.56 -14.20
N GLY A 22 4.79 -18.51 -13.35
CA GLY A 22 5.94 -18.32 -12.47
C GLY A 22 7.26 -17.93 -13.16
N SER A 23 7.50 -18.39 -14.39
CA SER A 23 8.70 -18.01 -15.15
C SER A 23 8.66 -16.55 -15.61
N GLN A 24 7.48 -16.10 -16.07
CA GLN A 24 7.26 -14.70 -16.46
C GLN A 24 7.34 -13.76 -15.25
N ILE A 25 6.75 -14.15 -14.12
CA ILE A 25 6.83 -13.40 -12.86
C ILE A 25 8.29 -13.28 -12.41
N LEU A 26 9.04 -14.38 -12.43
CA LEU A 26 10.46 -14.35 -12.08
C LEU A 26 11.27 -13.44 -13.01
N HIS A 27 10.99 -13.45 -14.31
CA HIS A 27 11.64 -12.56 -15.26
C HIS A 27 11.40 -11.09 -14.93
N LYS A 28 10.14 -10.71 -14.69
CA LYS A 28 9.76 -9.35 -14.30
C LYS A 28 10.46 -8.90 -13.01
N ILE A 29 10.40 -9.72 -11.97
CA ILE A 29 10.95 -9.35 -10.66
C ILE A 29 12.49 -9.34 -10.67
N ASP A 30 13.13 -10.37 -11.24
CA ASP A 30 14.59 -10.55 -11.14
C ASP A 30 15.38 -9.83 -12.25
N LYS A 31 14.84 -9.73 -13.47
CA LYS A 31 15.53 -9.11 -14.61
C LYS A 31 15.12 -7.68 -14.87
N GLU A 32 13.83 -7.39 -14.78
CA GLU A 32 13.30 -6.04 -15.03
C GLU A 32 13.26 -5.20 -13.74
N GLY A 33 13.33 -5.85 -12.57
CA GLY A 33 13.18 -5.17 -11.28
C GLY A 33 11.76 -4.67 -11.03
N GLU A 34 10.78 -5.22 -11.76
CA GLU A 34 9.38 -4.80 -11.67
C GLU A 34 8.77 -5.25 -10.35
N GLN A 35 8.05 -4.34 -9.70
CA GLN A 35 7.30 -4.59 -8.48
C GLN A 35 5.83 -4.22 -8.69
N LEU A 36 4.95 -4.73 -7.83
CA LEU A 36 3.54 -4.41 -7.91
C LEU A 36 3.34 -2.89 -7.68
N PRO A 37 2.49 -2.22 -8.46
CA PRO A 37 2.30 -0.78 -8.37
C PRO A 37 1.66 -0.38 -7.03
N ARG A 38 1.87 0.86 -6.58
CA ARG A 38 1.14 1.41 -5.42
C ARG A 38 -0.37 1.41 -5.73
N PRO A 39 -1.22 0.78 -4.89
CA PRO A 39 -2.67 0.91 -5.01
C PRO A 39 -3.12 2.35 -4.78
N GLU A 40 -4.19 2.78 -5.45
CA GLU A 40 -4.73 4.15 -5.36
C GLU A 40 -5.01 4.56 -3.90
N ASP A 41 -5.71 3.70 -3.15
CA ASP A 41 -6.13 3.93 -1.76
C ASP A 41 -5.06 3.51 -0.72
N CYS A 42 -3.81 3.31 -1.14
CA CYS A 42 -2.72 2.92 -0.25
C CYS A 42 -1.85 4.12 0.11
N PRO A 43 -1.73 4.50 1.40
CA PRO A 43 -0.79 5.55 1.84
C PRO A 43 0.64 5.26 1.37
N GLN A 44 1.38 6.30 0.94
CA GLN A 44 2.72 6.12 0.39
C GLN A 44 3.65 5.45 1.40
N ASP A 45 3.53 5.77 2.69
CA ASP A 45 4.36 5.16 3.74
C ASP A 45 4.08 3.67 3.95
N ILE A 46 2.83 3.24 3.81
CA ILE A 46 2.49 1.82 3.84
C ILE A 46 3.04 1.11 2.61
N TYR A 47 2.97 1.73 1.43
CA TYR A 47 3.60 1.19 0.23
C TYR A 47 5.13 1.10 0.36
N ASN A 48 5.77 2.08 1.01
CA ASN A 48 7.21 2.03 1.31
C ASN A 48 7.57 0.81 2.17
N VAL A 49 6.70 0.40 3.10
CA VAL A 49 6.87 -0.86 3.85
C VAL A 49 6.76 -2.09 2.94
N MET A 50 5.86 -2.09 1.95
CA MET A 50 5.77 -3.16 0.95
C MET A 50 7.07 -3.26 0.13
N LEU A 51 7.61 -2.12 -0.33
CA LEU A 51 8.87 -2.06 -1.08
C LEU A 51 10.04 -2.66 -0.29
N GLN A 52 10.14 -2.37 1.02
CA GLN A 52 11.15 -2.97 1.89
C GLN A 52 11.00 -4.49 2.01
N CYS A 53 9.77 -5.00 2.04
CA CYS A 53 9.51 -6.45 2.02
C CYS A 53 9.94 -7.12 0.71
N TRP A 54 10.03 -6.36 -0.38
CA TRP A 54 10.39 -6.83 -1.72
C TRP A 54 11.86 -6.58 -2.08
N ALA A 55 12.71 -6.23 -1.10
CA ALA A 55 14.14 -6.15 -1.32
C ALA A 55 14.68 -7.46 -1.94
N HIS A 56 15.55 -7.33 -2.95
CA HIS A 56 16.07 -8.47 -3.71
C HIS A 56 16.84 -9.42 -2.80
N LYS A 57 17.77 -8.87 -2.01
CA LYS A 57 18.53 -9.64 -1.02
C LYS A 57 17.70 -9.92 0.23
N PRO A 58 17.62 -11.17 0.70
CA PRO A 58 16.89 -11.52 1.91
C PRO A 58 17.34 -10.76 3.16
N GLU A 59 18.63 -10.49 3.30
CA GLU A 59 19.24 -9.78 4.43
C GLU A 59 18.85 -8.30 4.53
N ASP A 60 18.41 -7.69 3.42
CA ASP A 60 17.94 -6.31 3.38
C ASP A 60 16.45 -6.21 3.78
N ARG A 61 15.75 -7.33 3.96
CA ARG A 61 14.33 -7.34 4.34
C ARG A 61 14.18 -7.19 5.85
N PRO A 62 13.25 -6.34 6.31
CA PRO A 62 13.02 -6.14 7.74
C PRO A 62 12.46 -7.40 8.41
N THR A 63 12.77 -7.55 9.69
CA THR A 63 12.12 -8.56 10.53
C THR A 63 10.66 -8.18 10.80
N PHE A 64 9.82 -9.14 11.17
CA PHE A 64 8.42 -8.84 11.54
C PHE A 64 8.30 -7.89 12.74
N LEU A 65 9.28 -7.89 13.66
CA LEU A 65 9.30 -6.94 14.77
C LEU A 65 9.46 -5.50 14.24
N ALA A 66 10.41 -5.28 13.33
CA ALA A 66 10.60 -3.99 12.68
C ALA A 66 9.39 -3.60 11.82
N LEU A 67 8.82 -4.55 11.07
CA LEU A 67 7.62 -4.32 10.25
C LEU A 67 6.43 -3.85 11.08
N ARG A 68 6.21 -4.42 12.27
CA ARG A 68 5.16 -3.95 13.17
C ARG A 68 5.36 -2.48 13.52
N ASP A 69 6.58 -2.10 13.88
CA ASP A 69 6.89 -0.73 14.29
C ASP A 69 6.73 0.24 13.11
N PHE A 70 7.22 -0.12 11.93
CA PHE A 70 7.02 0.67 10.70
C PHE A 70 5.55 0.83 10.33
N LEU A 71 4.72 -0.22 10.47
CA LEU A 71 3.28 -0.15 10.17
C LEU A 71 2.49 0.69 11.18
N LEU A 72 2.98 0.82 12.42
CA LEU A 72 2.40 1.73 13.41
C LEU A 72 2.77 3.18 13.11
N GLU A 73 4.01 3.43 12.68
CA GLU A 73 4.48 4.75 12.28
C GLU A 73 3.84 5.24 10.97
N ALA A 74 3.59 4.32 10.03
CA ALA A 74 3.00 4.61 8.71
C ALA A 74 1.47 4.70 8.71
N GLN A 75 0.81 4.72 9.87
CA GLN A 75 -0.66 4.86 9.92
C GLN A 75 -1.07 6.20 9.29
N PRO A 76 -2.04 6.21 8.36
CA PRO A 76 -2.54 7.45 7.80
C PRO A 76 -3.17 8.31 8.90
N THR A 77 -3.09 9.62 8.72
CA THR A 77 -3.61 10.56 9.72
C THR A 77 -5.11 10.74 9.55
N ASP A 78 -5.84 10.55 10.65
CA ASP A 78 -7.24 10.92 10.74
C ASP A 78 -7.37 12.42 11.04
N MET A 79 -8.13 13.13 10.21
CA MET A 79 -8.45 14.55 10.37
C MET A 79 -9.94 14.75 10.56
N ARG A 80 -10.31 15.82 11.27
CA ARG A 80 -11.72 16.18 11.48
C ARG A 80 -12.15 17.28 10.52
N ALA A 81 -13.22 17.05 9.79
CA ALA A 81 -13.86 18.05 8.95
C ALA A 81 -14.36 19.24 9.78
N LEU A 82 -14.00 20.45 9.37
CA LEU A 82 -14.38 21.69 10.08
C LEU A 82 -15.69 22.31 9.57
N GLN A 83 -16.16 21.88 8.39
CA GLN A 83 -17.35 22.38 7.72
C GLN A 83 -17.87 21.31 6.75
N ASP A 84 -19.11 21.49 6.30
CA ASP A 84 -19.70 20.69 5.23
C ASP A 84 -19.02 20.99 3.89
N PHE A 85 -18.91 20.00 3.00
CA PHE A 85 -18.41 20.14 1.64
C PHE A 85 -19.19 19.23 0.68
N GLU A 86 -19.64 19.82 -0.43
CA GLU A 86 -20.42 19.14 -1.47
C GLU A 86 -20.07 19.72 -2.85
N GLU A 87 -19.41 18.91 -3.68
CA GLU A 87 -19.17 19.18 -5.10
C GLU A 87 -19.42 17.88 -5.90
N PRO A 88 -19.90 17.95 -7.15
CA PRO A 88 -20.05 16.79 -8.01
C PRO A 88 -18.72 16.02 -8.15
N ASP A 89 -18.80 14.68 -8.14
CA ASP A 89 -17.65 13.77 -8.27
C ASP A 89 -16.55 13.93 -7.20
N LYS A 90 -16.88 14.53 -6.05
CA LYS A 90 -16.02 14.62 -4.87
C LYS A 90 -16.63 13.89 -3.68
N LEU A 91 -15.80 13.58 -2.69
CA LEU A 91 -16.26 13.03 -1.43
C LEU A 91 -17.16 14.06 -0.73
N LEU A 92 -18.41 13.69 -0.46
CA LEU A 92 -19.32 14.47 0.37
C LEU A 92 -18.81 14.41 1.82
N ILE A 93 -18.71 15.58 2.47
CA ILE A 93 -18.20 15.68 3.85
C ILE A 93 -19.20 16.48 4.69
N GLN A 94 -19.49 16.00 5.89
CA GLN A 94 -20.24 16.74 6.92
C GLN A 94 -19.31 17.26 8.01
N MET A 95 -19.70 18.37 8.64
CA MET A 95 -18.98 18.94 9.77
C MET A 95 -18.84 17.90 10.89
N ASN A 96 -17.61 17.74 11.38
CA ASN A 96 -17.17 16.77 12.38
C ASN A 96 -16.96 15.32 11.88
N ASP A 97 -17.11 15.03 10.59
CA ASP A 97 -16.66 13.76 10.04
C ASP A 97 -15.17 13.55 10.32
N ILE A 98 -14.80 12.31 10.63
CA ILE A 98 -13.41 11.87 10.73
C ILE A 98 -13.02 11.25 9.40
N ILE A 99 -11.96 11.79 8.79
CA ILE A 99 -11.50 11.42 7.46
C ILE A 99 -10.05 10.98 7.56
N THR A 100 -9.79 9.74 7.14
CA THR A 100 -8.43 9.25 6.94
C THR A 100 -7.85 9.87 5.66
N VAL A 101 -6.74 10.59 5.79
CA VAL A 101 -6.10 11.29 4.67
C VAL A 101 -5.20 10.32 3.90
N ILE A 102 -5.38 10.28 2.58
CA ILE A 102 -4.57 9.51 1.61
C ILE A 102 -4.03 10.49 0.55
N GLU A 103 -2.80 10.27 0.08
CA GLU A 103 -2.03 11.15 -0.82
C GLU A 103 -2.27 10.92 -2.32
#